data_AF-A0A955ZFY3-F1
#
_entry.id   AF-A0A955ZFY3-F1
#
_cell.length_a   1.000
_cell.length_b   1.000
_cell.length_c   1.000
_cell.angle_alpha   90.00
_cell.angle_beta   90.00
_cell.angle_gamma   90.00
#
_symmetry.space_group_name_H-M   'P 1'
#
loop_
_entity.id
_entity.type
_entity.pdbx_description
1 polymer ?
#
loop_
_entity_poly.entity_id
_entity_poly.type
_entity_poly.pdbx_seq_one_letter_code
_entity_poly.pdbx_strand_id
1 'polypeptide(L)'
;TVCLHPVGSTEARLDLYREMHRLLYPGGQALVALPLRGSFQEVADLLREYALKQDEGELGRVVEESIAARHTIETLSEELESVGLDDVDVEIRQTALAFDSGRAFIEDPVSRLLVLPEVKSYLPGHDLEKPLEYIRDAIDKYWSEGKFELTLNVGCASARRLE
;
A
#
# COMPACT_ATOMS: atom_id res chain seq x y z
N THR A 1 -15.30 -12.04 9.44
CA THR A 1 -14.69 -12.30 8.11
C THR A 1 -13.35 -11.61 8.06
N VAL A 2 -12.28 -12.32 7.68
CA VAL A 2 -10.97 -11.71 7.43
C VAL A 2 -10.89 -11.41 5.94
N CYS A 3 -10.81 -10.13 5.57
CA CYS A 3 -10.62 -9.70 4.19
C CYS A 3 -9.21 -9.11 4.08
N LEU A 4 -8.40 -9.62 3.15
CA LEU A 4 -7.19 -8.94 2.73
C LEU A 4 -7.62 -7.72 1.90
N HIS A 5 -7.10 -6.54 2.22
CA HIS A 5 -7.45 -5.31 1.53
C HIS A 5 -7.29 -5.47 0.00
N PRO A 6 -8.32 -5.16 -0.80
CA PRO A 6 -8.21 -5.27 -2.24
C PRO A 6 -7.36 -4.12 -2.77
N VAL A 7 -6.40 -4.46 -3.63
CA VAL A 7 -5.70 -3.49 -4.46
C VAL A 7 -6.73 -2.91 -5.44
N GLY A 8 -7.10 -1.64 -5.29
CA GLY A 8 -8.20 -1.06 -6.06
C GLY A 8 -8.35 0.45 -5.90
N SER A 9 -9.27 1.03 -6.67
CA SER A 9 -9.61 2.45 -6.59
C SER A 9 -10.31 2.77 -5.27
N THR A 10 -10.37 4.06 -4.93
CA THR A 10 -11.16 4.55 -3.79
C THR A 10 -12.62 4.12 -3.85
N GLU A 11 -13.23 4.15 -5.04
CA GLU A 11 -14.62 3.72 -5.22
C GLU A 11 -14.81 2.23 -4.91
N ALA A 12 -13.96 1.36 -5.46
CA ALA A 12 -14.02 -0.08 -5.22
C ALA A 12 -13.83 -0.43 -3.74
N ARG A 13 -13.00 0.32 -3.03
CA ARG A 13 -12.77 0.16 -1.60
C ARG A 13 -13.99 0.58 -0.76
N LEU A 14 -14.62 1.72 -1.10
CA LEU A 14 -15.85 2.14 -0.43
C LEU A 14 -16.98 1.13 -0.67
N ASP A 15 -17.08 0.57 -1.87
CA ASP A 15 -18.05 -0.49 -2.18
C ASP A 15 -17.79 -1.76 -1.34
N LEU A 16 -16.51 -2.14 -1.16
CA LEU A 16 -16.17 -3.21 -0.24
C LEU A 16 -16.65 -2.89 1.19
N TYR A 17 -16.41 -1.69 1.70
CA TYR A 17 -16.81 -1.33 3.06
C TYR A 17 -18.33 -1.30 3.23
N ARG A 18 -19.08 -0.80 2.23
CA ARG A 18 -20.55 -0.88 2.21
C ARG A 18 -21.04 -2.32 2.22
N GLU A 19 -20.39 -3.20 1.46
CA GLU A 19 -20.73 -4.62 1.43
C GLU A 19 -20.40 -5.30 2.75
N MET A 20 -19.28 -4.94 3.39
CA MET A 20 -18.95 -5.39 4.75
C MET A 20 -20.04 -4.98 5.74
N HIS A 21 -20.43 -3.71 5.75
CA HIS A 21 -21.52 -3.21 6.60
C HIS A 21 -22.82 -4.00 6.36
N ARG A 22 -23.20 -4.21 5.08
CA ARG A 22 -24.41 -4.99 4.72
C ARG A 22 -24.38 -6.42 5.24
N LEU A 23 -23.20 -7.06 5.23
CA LEU A 23 -23.02 -8.46 5.62
C LEU A 23 -22.87 -8.68 7.14
N LEU A 24 -22.49 -7.65 7.90
CA LEU A 24 -22.41 -7.74 9.35
C LEU A 24 -23.80 -7.81 9.97
N TYR A 25 -23.95 -8.63 11.02
CA TYR A 25 -25.11 -8.57 11.90
C TYR A 25 -25.02 -7.33 12.81
N PRO A 26 -26.13 -6.85 13.39
CA PRO A 26 -26.09 -5.77 14.38
C PRO A 26 -25.22 -6.16 15.59
N GLY A 27 -24.27 -5.30 15.95
CA GLY A 27 -23.18 -5.55 16.89
C GLY A 27 -21.96 -6.30 16.32
N GLY A 28 -21.98 -6.66 15.03
CA GLY A 28 -20.89 -7.35 14.33
C GLY A 28 -19.68 -6.47 14.09
N GLN A 29 -18.51 -7.09 13.91
CA GLN A 29 -17.22 -6.39 13.78
C GLN A 29 -16.60 -6.59 12.38
N ALA A 30 -16.22 -5.48 11.75
CA ALA A 30 -15.33 -5.40 10.61
C ALA A 30 -13.88 -5.25 11.10
N LEU A 31 -12.96 -6.00 10.49
CA LEU A 31 -11.53 -5.84 10.66
C LEU A 31 -10.90 -5.64 9.28
N VAL A 32 -10.15 -4.55 9.12
CA VAL A 32 -9.47 -4.19 7.87
C VAL A 32 -7.99 -3.93 8.17
N ALA A 33 -7.10 -4.45 7.34
CA ALA A 33 -5.68 -4.16 7.43
C ALA A 33 -5.12 -3.75 6.08
N LEU A 34 -4.46 -2.60 6.00
CA LEU A 34 -3.83 -2.10 4.77
C LEU A 34 -2.53 -1.32 5.05
N PRO A 35 -1.63 -1.21 4.06
CA PRO A 35 -0.50 -0.30 4.14
C PRO A 35 -0.99 1.16 4.24
N LEU A 36 -0.49 1.90 5.22
CA LEU A 36 -0.73 3.34 5.35
C LEU A 36 0.39 4.15 4.70
N ARG A 37 0.19 5.47 4.65
CA ARG A 37 1.22 6.45 4.30
C ARG A 37 2.50 6.20 5.11
N GLY A 38 3.64 6.38 4.43
CA GLY A 38 4.95 6.03 4.97
C GLY A 38 5.35 4.55 4.79
N SER A 39 4.45 3.70 4.26
CA SER A 39 4.86 2.38 3.78
C SER A 39 5.62 2.48 2.46
N PHE A 40 6.51 1.53 2.19
CA PHE A 40 7.22 1.33 0.92
C PHE A 40 7.89 2.59 0.36
N GLN A 41 8.38 3.48 1.24
CA GLN A 41 9.00 4.73 0.80
C GLN A 41 10.26 4.46 -0.02
N GLU A 42 10.99 3.41 0.32
CA GLU A 42 12.24 3.03 -0.35
C GLU A 42 12.00 2.69 -1.83
N VAL A 43 10.87 2.05 -2.16
CA VAL A 43 10.48 1.81 -3.56
C VAL A 43 10.12 3.11 -4.26
N ALA A 44 9.39 4.00 -3.58
CA ALA A 44 9.03 5.29 -4.14
C ALA A 44 10.27 6.17 -4.41
N ASP A 45 11.26 6.14 -3.52
CA ASP A 45 12.54 6.83 -3.67
C ASP A 45 13.30 6.35 -4.90
N LEU A 46 13.37 5.04 -5.11
CA LEU A 46 14.00 4.44 -6.29
C LEU A 46 13.23 4.76 -7.59
N LEU A 47 11.90 4.82 -7.54
CA LEU A 47 11.09 5.26 -8.69
C LEU A 47 11.34 6.74 -9.03
N ARG A 48 11.46 7.61 -8.03
CA ARG A 48 11.80 9.02 -8.23
C ARG A 48 13.20 9.19 -8.81
N GLU A 49 14.16 8.39 -8.33
CA GLU A 49 15.51 8.38 -8.88
C GLU A 49 15.51 7.92 -10.35
N TYR A 50 14.78 6.85 -10.68
CA TYR A 50 14.61 6.39 -12.05
C TYR A 50 14.01 7.49 -12.93
N ALA A 51 12.89 8.10 -12.50
CA ALA A 51 12.20 9.14 -13.23
C ALA A 51 13.13 10.34 -13.52
N LEU A 52 13.92 10.76 -12.54
CA LEU A 52 14.92 11.81 -12.72
C LEU A 52 16.02 11.43 -13.72
N LYS A 53 16.53 10.19 -13.66
CA LYS A 53 17.60 9.72 -14.56
C LYS A 53 17.15 9.57 -16.01
N GLN A 54 15.89 9.22 -16.23
CA GLN A 54 15.32 9.03 -17.57
C GLN A 54 14.60 10.27 -18.11
N ASP A 55 14.63 11.40 -17.37
CA ASP A 55 13.87 12.62 -17.70
C ASP A 55 12.35 12.37 -17.84
N GLU A 56 11.83 11.38 -17.10
CA GLU A 56 10.41 11.00 -17.05
C GLU A 56 9.68 11.82 -15.97
N GLY A 57 9.63 13.15 -16.14
CA GLY A 57 9.05 14.07 -15.15
C GLY A 57 7.61 13.74 -14.75
N GLU A 58 6.81 13.20 -15.68
CA GLU A 58 5.44 12.78 -15.41
C GLU A 58 5.37 11.59 -14.45
N LEU A 59 6.25 10.59 -14.61
CA LEU A 59 6.34 9.46 -13.68
C LEU A 59 6.70 9.96 -12.27
N GLY A 60 7.67 10.88 -12.17
CA GLY A 60 8.05 11.49 -10.89
C GLY A 60 6.88 12.19 -10.21
N ARG A 61 6.09 12.97 -10.98
CA ARG A 61 4.88 13.66 -10.48
C ARG A 61 3.83 12.66 -9.96
N VAL A 62 3.52 11.62 -10.74
CA VAL A 62 2.50 10.62 -10.35
C VAL A 62 2.96 9.81 -9.14
N VAL A 63 4.26 9.52 -8.99
CA VAL A 63 4.81 8.90 -7.78
C VAL A 63 4.57 9.80 -6.55
N GLU A 64 4.85 11.09 -6.61
CA GLU A 64 4.60 11.99 -5.48
C GLU A 64 3.10 12.07 -5.13
N GLU A 65 2.24 12.18 -6.13
CA GLU A 65 0.79 12.16 -5.94
C GLU A 65 0.30 10.86 -5.32
N SER A 66 0.87 9.72 -5.72
CA SER A 66 0.53 8.41 -5.15
C SER A 66 0.85 8.33 -3.66
N ILE A 67 2.03 8.81 -3.24
CA ILE A 67 2.45 8.79 -1.84
C ILE A 67 1.52 9.67 -1.01
N ALA A 68 1.19 10.85 -1.52
CA ALA A 68 0.27 11.78 -0.88
C ALA A 68 -1.16 11.22 -0.81
N ALA A 69 -1.60 10.42 -1.79
CA ALA A 69 -2.94 9.86 -1.83
C ALA A 69 -3.15 8.64 -0.90
N ARG A 70 -2.08 8.04 -0.36
CA ARG A 70 -2.21 6.90 0.56
C ARG A 70 -2.94 7.28 1.85
N HIS A 71 -3.68 6.32 2.40
CA HIS A 71 -4.40 6.47 3.65
C HIS A 71 -3.50 6.85 4.80
N THR A 72 -3.97 7.80 5.59
CA THR A 72 -3.59 7.96 6.99
C THR A 72 -4.62 7.27 7.89
N ILE A 73 -4.35 7.25 9.19
CA ILE A 73 -5.33 6.80 10.19
C ILE A 73 -6.66 7.54 9.99
N GLU A 74 -6.58 8.86 9.88
CA GLU A 74 -7.75 9.75 9.82
C GLU A 74 -8.60 9.42 8.59
N THR A 75 -7.98 9.38 7.41
CA THR A 75 -8.73 9.08 6.17
C THR A 75 -9.32 7.67 6.15
N LEU A 76 -8.68 6.70 6.79
CA LEU A 76 -9.22 5.34 6.89
C LEU A 76 -10.42 5.30 7.82
N SER A 77 -10.33 5.97 8.98
CA SER A 77 -11.47 6.12 9.89
C SER A 77 -12.65 6.80 9.20
N GLU A 78 -12.40 7.93 8.54
CA GLU A 78 -13.43 8.69 7.81
C GLU A 78 -14.12 7.84 6.73
N GLU A 79 -13.37 7.05 5.96
CA GLU A 79 -13.95 6.17 4.93
C GLU A 79 -14.88 5.09 5.55
N LEU A 80 -14.46 4.47 6.66
CA LEU A 80 -15.27 3.45 7.35
C LEU A 80 -16.54 4.06 7.94
N GLU A 81 -16.43 5.22 8.59
CA GLU A 81 -17.57 5.97 9.12
C GLU A 81 -18.54 6.40 8.01
N SER A 82 -18.01 6.83 6.86
CA SER A 82 -18.83 7.29 5.73
C SER A 82 -19.77 6.22 5.14
N VAL A 83 -19.48 4.93 5.39
CA VAL A 83 -20.32 3.81 4.94
C VAL A 83 -21.25 3.26 6.03
N GLY A 84 -21.31 3.91 7.19
CA GLY A 84 -22.16 3.55 8.31
C GLY A 84 -21.55 2.52 9.28
N LEU A 85 -20.23 2.32 9.26
CA LEU A 85 -19.56 1.59 10.34
C LEU A 85 -19.25 2.55 11.49
N ASP A 86 -19.54 2.14 12.71
CA ASP A 86 -19.35 2.89 13.95
C ASP A 86 -18.19 2.34 14.78
N ASP A 87 -17.90 2.98 15.93
CA ASP A 87 -16.86 2.57 16.88
C ASP A 87 -15.51 2.26 16.19
N VAL A 88 -15.10 3.13 15.27
CA VAL A 88 -13.88 2.92 14.47
C VAL A 88 -12.65 3.20 15.32
N ASP A 89 -11.77 2.20 15.41
CA ASP A 89 -10.45 2.28 16.04
C ASP A 89 -9.39 1.81 15.05
N VAL A 90 -8.29 2.55 14.93
CA VAL A 90 -7.20 2.25 13.99
C VAL A 90 -5.87 2.24 14.73
N GLU A 91 -5.24 1.07 14.77
CA GLU A 91 -3.90 0.86 15.31
C GLU A 91 -2.87 0.82 14.17
N ILE A 92 -1.71 1.45 14.34
CA ILE A 92 -0.57 1.25 13.42
C ILE A 92 0.35 0.18 13.97
N ARG A 93 0.62 -0.83 13.14
CA ARG A 93 1.68 -1.81 13.36
C ARG A 93 2.81 -1.58 12.39
N GLN A 94 3.92 -1.08 12.93
CA GLN A 94 5.15 -0.87 12.15
C GLN A 94 5.92 -2.18 12.03
N THR A 95 6.34 -2.49 10.82
CA THR A 95 7.21 -3.62 10.51
C THR A 95 8.09 -3.30 9.31
N ALA A 96 9.03 -4.18 9.00
CA ALA A 96 9.87 -4.09 7.82
C ALA A 96 9.97 -5.45 7.14
N LEU A 97 9.99 -5.44 5.81
CA LEU A 97 10.28 -6.62 5.00
C LEU A 97 11.74 -6.54 4.56
N ALA A 98 12.53 -7.56 4.89
CA ALA A 98 13.96 -7.55 4.61
C ALA A 98 14.30 -8.52 3.48
N PHE A 99 15.02 -8.03 2.47
CA PHE A 99 15.41 -8.80 1.29
C PHE A 99 16.92 -8.81 1.12
N ASP A 100 17.49 -9.95 0.71
CA ASP A 100 18.94 -10.10 0.55
C ASP A 100 19.48 -9.52 -0.78
N SER A 101 18.59 -9.20 -1.72
CA SER A 101 18.94 -8.67 -3.05
C SER A 101 17.71 -8.08 -3.74
N GLY A 102 17.92 -7.33 -4.82
CA GLY A 102 16.86 -6.87 -5.70
C GLY A 102 16.13 -8.05 -6.36
N ARG A 103 16.85 -9.12 -6.73
CA ARG A 103 16.23 -10.37 -7.20
C ARG A 103 15.30 -10.95 -6.13
N ALA A 104 15.78 -11.06 -4.89
CA ALA A 104 14.96 -11.58 -3.78
C ALA A 104 13.71 -10.71 -3.58
N PHE A 105 13.84 -9.38 -3.65
CA PHE A 105 12.71 -8.47 -3.59
C PHE A 105 11.68 -8.71 -4.71
N ILE A 106 12.10 -8.78 -5.98
CA ILE A 106 11.18 -8.92 -7.12
C ILE A 106 10.51 -10.30 -7.16
N GLU A 107 11.21 -11.36 -6.74
CA GLU A 107 10.71 -12.73 -6.81
C GLU A 107 9.91 -13.15 -5.57
N ASP A 108 10.05 -12.44 -4.45
CA ASP A 108 9.38 -12.79 -3.20
C ASP A 108 7.84 -12.75 -3.31
N PRO A 109 7.12 -13.75 -2.75
CA PRO A 109 5.67 -13.78 -2.79
C PRO A 109 4.98 -12.56 -2.19
N VAL A 110 5.48 -12.01 -1.08
CA VAL A 110 4.89 -10.81 -0.45
C VAL A 110 5.06 -9.61 -1.37
N SER A 111 6.22 -9.46 -1.98
CA SER A 111 6.43 -8.40 -2.96
C SER A 111 5.48 -8.53 -4.16
N ARG A 112 5.36 -9.73 -4.73
CA ARG A 112 4.54 -9.97 -5.93
C ARG A 112 3.04 -9.88 -5.69
N LEU A 113 2.58 -10.21 -4.49
CA LEU A 113 1.15 -10.28 -4.16
C LEU A 113 0.65 -9.03 -3.41
N LEU A 114 1.53 -8.30 -2.74
CA LEU A 114 1.17 -7.11 -1.95
C LEU A 114 1.89 -5.86 -2.45
N VAL A 115 3.23 -5.82 -2.37
CA VAL A 115 3.99 -4.56 -2.59
C VAL A 115 3.88 -4.05 -4.02
N LEU A 116 4.19 -4.87 -5.02
CA LEU A 116 4.20 -4.47 -6.43
C LEU A 116 2.80 -4.19 -6.97
N PRO A 117 1.76 -4.98 -6.66
CA PRO A 117 0.38 -4.63 -6.99
C PRO A 117 -0.05 -3.30 -6.38
N GLU A 118 0.27 -3.06 -5.10
CA GLU A 118 -0.03 -1.81 -4.40
C GLU A 118 0.65 -0.63 -5.10
N VAL A 119 1.95 -0.70 -5.37
CA VAL A 119 2.69 0.34 -6.10
C VAL A 119 2.07 0.60 -7.47
N LYS A 120 1.75 -0.46 -8.22
CA LYS A 120 1.13 -0.34 -9.55
C LYS A 120 -0.25 0.31 -9.50
N SER A 121 -1.03 0.06 -8.46
CA SER A 121 -2.39 0.60 -8.32
C SER A 121 -2.43 2.13 -8.31
N TYR A 122 -1.38 2.76 -7.81
CA TYR A 122 -1.29 4.22 -7.78
C TYR A 122 -0.62 4.83 -9.02
N LEU A 123 -0.10 4.01 -9.92
CA LEU A 123 0.54 4.44 -11.18
C LEU A 123 -0.27 3.92 -12.39
N PRO A 124 -1.59 4.16 -12.46
CA PRO A 124 -2.41 3.58 -13.52
C PRO A 124 -1.97 4.08 -14.89
N GLY A 125 -1.78 3.15 -15.83
CA GLY A 125 -1.41 3.47 -17.21
C GLY A 125 0.09 3.66 -17.45
N HIS A 126 0.94 3.59 -16.42
CA HIS A 126 2.39 3.58 -16.59
C HIS A 126 2.92 2.15 -16.80
N ASP A 127 3.86 2.00 -17.74
CA ASP A 127 4.63 0.78 -17.87
C ASP A 127 5.73 0.76 -16.80
N LEU A 128 5.69 -0.26 -15.95
CA LEU A 128 6.61 -0.40 -14.82
C LEU A 128 7.71 -1.42 -15.07
N GLU A 129 7.81 -2.02 -16.26
CA GLU A 129 8.84 -3.02 -16.55
C GLU A 129 10.25 -2.45 -16.35
N LYS A 130 10.60 -1.37 -17.05
CA LYS A 130 11.91 -0.71 -16.92
C LYS A 130 12.16 -0.08 -15.54
N PRO A 131 11.21 0.64 -14.92
CA PRO A 131 11.37 1.10 -13.54
C PRO A 131 11.66 -0.04 -12.55
N LEU A 132 11.01 -1.20 -12.68
CA LEU A 132 11.22 -2.34 -11.79
C LEU A 132 12.56 -3.04 -12.03
N GLU A 133 13.02 -3.14 -13.29
CA GLU A 133 14.38 -3.59 -13.60
C GLU A 133 15.42 -2.68 -12.96
N TYR A 134 15.22 -1.36 -13.07
CA TYR A 134 16.08 -0.39 -12.43
C TYR A 134 16.09 -0.55 -10.91
N ILE A 135 14.93 -0.69 -10.27
CA ILE A 135 14.81 -0.90 -8.82
C ILE A 135 15.59 -2.15 -8.40
N ARG A 136 15.43 -3.25 -9.12
CA ARG A 136 16.17 -4.50 -8.85
C ARG A 136 17.67 -4.24 -8.84
N ASP A 137 18.20 -3.63 -9.90
CA ASP A 137 19.62 -3.40 -10.05
C ASP A 137 20.15 -2.35 -9.06
N ALA A 138 19.34 -1.34 -8.72
CA ALA A 138 19.65 -0.34 -7.71
C ALA A 138 19.71 -0.94 -6.31
N ILE A 139 18.81 -1.86 -5.97
CA ILE A 139 18.84 -2.56 -4.68
C ILE A 139 20.17 -3.34 -4.54
N ASP A 140 20.54 -4.13 -5.55
CA ASP A 140 21.77 -4.91 -5.55
C ASP A 140 23.02 -4.03 -5.41
N LYS A 141 22.97 -2.81 -5.97
CA LYS A 141 24.06 -1.85 -5.90
C LYS A 141 24.16 -1.14 -4.54
N TYR A 142 23.05 -0.66 -3.99
CA TYR A 142 23.04 0.18 -2.80
C TYR A 142 23.06 -0.62 -1.50
N TRP A 143 22.55 -1.85 -1.51
CA TRP A 143 22.53 -2.77 -0.36
C TRP A 143 23.48 -3.96 -0.55
N SER A 144 24.58 -3.79 -1.28
CA SER A 144 25.53 -4.89 -1.56
C SER A 144 26.17 -5.51 -0.31
N GLU A 145 26.18 -4.79 0.82
CA GLU A 145 26.74 -5.24 2.10
C GLU A 145 25.67 -5.41 3.21
N GLY A 146 24.38 -5.35 2.85
CA GLY A 146 23.29 -5.38 3.83
C GLY A 146 21.99 -5.95 3.28
N LYS A 147 20.92 -5.88 4.07
CA LYS A 147 19.56 -6.22 3.60
C LYS A 147 18.85 -4.96 3.14
N PHE A 148 18.10 -5.08 2.06
CA PHE A 148 17.12 -4.07 1.68
C PHE A 148 15.92 -4.18 2.63
N GLU A 149 15.81 -3.24 3.56
CA GLU A 149 14.70 -3.15 4.51
C GLU A 149 13.63 -2.22 3.94
N LEU A 150 12.47 -2.79 3.65
CA LEU A 150 11.33 -2.09 3.11
C LEU A 150 10.34 -1.80 4.25
N THR A 151 10.13 -0.52 4.53
CA THR A 151 9.25 -0.07 5.62
C THR A 151 7.78 -0.40 5.33
N LEU A 152 7.04 -0.89 6.31
CA LEU A 152 5.60 -1.15 6.21
C LEU A 152 4.88 -0.69 7.48
N ASN A 153 4.02 0.32 7.32
CA ASN A 153 3.10 0.77 8.37
C ASN A 153 1.72 0.16 8.10
N VAL A 154 1.37 -0.92 8.80
CA VAL A 154 0.05 -1.56 8.63
C VAL A 154 -0.97 -0.86 9.51
N GLY A 155 -1.96 -0.21 8.91
CA GLY A 155 -3.14 0.28 9.59
C GLY A 155 -4.10 -0.86 9.83
N CYS A 156 -4.32 -1.23 11.08
CA CYS A 156 -5.29 -2.24 11.51
C CYS A 156 -6.52 -1.51 12.04
N ALA A 157 -7.58 -1.45 11.24
CA ALA A 157 -8.86 -0.87 11.62
C ALA A 157 -9.82 -1.93 12.15
N SER A 158 -10.48 -1.61 13.26
CA SER A 158 -11.65 -2.29 13.79
C SER A 158 -12.84 -1.34 13.73
N ALA A 159 -13.97 -1.81 13.23
CA ALA A 159 -15.21 -1.06 13.23
C ALA A 159 -16.40 -1.98 13.50
N ARG A 160 -17.53 -1.42 13.93
CA ARG A 160 -18.74 -2.15 14.24
C ARG A 160 -19.89 -1.69 13.37
N ARG A 161 -20.89 -2.56 13.20
CA ARG A 161 -22.21 -2.16 12.75
C ARG A 161 -23.11 -2.17 13.98
N LEU A 162 -23.60 -1.04 14.47
CA LEU A 162 -24.41 -1.03 15.70
C LEU A 162 -25.89 -1.39 15.46
N GLU A 163 -26.47 -1.00 14.32
CA GLU A 163 -27.87 -1.25 13.93
C GLU A 163 -28.01 -2.10 12.66
#